data_AF-A0A3M7E8I8-F1
#
_entry.id   AF-A0A3M7E8I8-F1
#
_cell.length_a   1.000
_cell.length_b   1.000
_cell.length_c   1.000
_cell.angle_alpha   90.00
_cell.angle_beta   90.00
_cell.angle_gamma   90.00
#
_symmetry.space_group_name_H-M   'P 1'
#
loop_
_entity.id
_entity.type
_entity.pdbx_description
1 polymer ?
#
loop_
_entity_poly.entity_id
_entity_poly.type
_entity_poly.pdbx_seq_one_letter_code
_entity_poly.pdbx_strand_id
1 'polypeptide(L)'
;MYARPLLLATLLAILSPTISAQDPAELCGAKSPSIIHAIDTLCGDHHLYVGDNVPVHQVFGDPGEPTQLEISGDCSPAEYIPPDICKRQFYEICVGGNEHGSGVANYGWHEVKCQTWIVMNDPTPPLPTAGMPGAPPG
;
A
#
# COMPACT_ATOMS: atom_id res chain seq x y z
N MET A 1 -58.14 28.58 26.64
CA MET A 1 -57.70 27.95 25.37
C MET A 1 -56.43 28.71 24.99
N TYR A 2 -55.21 28.18 25.10
CA TYR A 2 -54.53 27.15 24.29
C TYR A 2 -53.50 26.43 25.20
N ALA A 3 -53.54 25.10 25.38
CA ALA A 3 -52.90 24.06 24.55
C ALA A 3 -51.36 24.25 24.43
N ARG A 4 -50.57 23.59 25.30
CA ARG A 4 -49.83 22.32 25.05
C ARG A 4 -48.41 22.58 24.46
N PRO A 5 -47.47 21.62 24.47
CA PRO A 5 -46.30 21.57 25.35
C PRO A 5 -44.98 21.78 24.59
N LEU A 6 -44.11 22.67 25.06
CA LEU A 6 -42.77 22.90 24.49
C LEU A 6 -41.69 22.12 25.28
N LEU A 7 -41.92 20.82 25.50
CA LEU A 7 -41.03 19.94 26.27
C LEU A 7 -40.50 18.76 25.43
N LEU A 8 -40.25 18.97 24.13
CA LEU A 8 -39.88 17.88 23.20
C LEU A 8 -38.92 18.27 22.07
N ALA A 9 -38.11 19.31 22.24
CA ALA A 9 -37.08 19.65 21.28
C ALA A 9 -35.79 19.97 22.01
N THR A 10 -34.86 18.99 22.06
CA THR A 10 -33.37 19.13 22.12
C THR A 10 -32.65 17.91 22.71
N LEU A 11 -33.29 16.73 22.80
CA LEU A 11 -32.56 15.48 23.09
C LEU A 11 -31.98 14.84 21.80
N LEU A 12 -31.18 15.61 21.07
CA LEU A 12 -30.34 15.13 19.95
C LEU A 12 -28.91 15.66 20.16
N ALA A 13 -28.38 15.46 21.37
CA ALA A 13 -26.95 15.54 21.62
C ALA A 13 -26.29 14.30 20.98
N ILE A 14 -26.14 14.38 19.65
CA ILE A 14 -24.97 13.97 18.88
C ILE A 14 -24.23 12.75 19.47
N LEU A 15 -24.76 11.55 19.20
CA LEU A 15 -23.92 10.36 19.08
C LEU A 15 -23.08 10.57 17.81
N SER A 16 -21.94 11.25 17.93
CA SER A 16 -20.90 11.15 16.90
C SER A 16 -20.43 9.70 16.93
N PRO A 17 -20.67 8.88 15.90
CA PRO A 17 -20.01 7.59 15.83
C PRO A 17 -18.52 7.88 15.80
N THR A 18 -17.80 7.46 16.85
CA THR A 18 -16.35 7.35 16.79
C THR A 18 -16.05 6.23 15.81
N ILE A 19 -15.98 6.56 14.53
CA ILE A 19 -15.44 5.67 13.52
C ILE A 19 -13.96 5.52 13.91
N SER A 20 -13.65 4.42 14.59
CA SER A 20 -12.26 4.04 14.82
C SER A 20 -11.71 3.62 13.47
N ALA A 21 -10.95 4.51 12.83
CA ALA A 21 -10.14 4.12 11.68
C ALA A 21 -9.18 3.03 12.17
N GLN A 22 -9.30 1.82 11.61
CA GLN A 22 -8.33 0.75 11.87
C GLN A 22 -6.97 1.18 11.32
N ASP A 23 -5.89 0.83 12.03
CA ASP A 23 -4.53 1.17 11.63
C ASP A 23 -4.21 0.52 10.27
N PRO A 24 -3.81 1.28 9.23
CA PRO A 24 -3.46 0.71 7.93
C PRO A 24 -2.36 -0.36 8.01
N ALA A 25 -1.43 -0.24 8.96
CA ALA A 25 -0.40 -1.26 9.16
C ALA A 25 -0.99 -2.58 9.68
N GLU A 26 -1.95 -2.53 10.60
CA GLU A 26 -2.68 -3.71 11.09
C GLU A 26 -3.49 -4.38 9.96
N LEU A 27 -4.21 -3.57 9.18
CA LEU A 27 -5.01 -4.07 8.05
C LEU A 27 -4.13 -4.71 6.96
N CYS A 28 -2.98 -4.10 6.67
CA CYS A 28 -2.03 -4.67 5.73
C CYS A 28 -1.38 -5.95 6.29
N GLY A 29 -0.98 -5.95 7.56
CA GLY A 29 -0.39 -7.11 8.24
C GLY A 29 -1.33 -8.31 8.29
N ALA A 30 -2.65 -8.08 8.36
CA ALA A 30 -3.66 -9.13 8.24
C ALA A 30 -3.70 -9.80 6.85
N LYS A 31 -3.25 -9.12 5.79
CA LYS A 31 -3.09 -9.71 4.45
C LYS A 31 -1.76 -10.46 4.34
N SER A 32 -0.66 -9.84 4.78
CA SER A 32 0.66 -10.48 4.84
C SER A 32 1.63 -9.74 5.78
N PRO A 33 2.14 -10.41 6.83
CA PRO A 33 3.19 -9.87 7.69
C PRO A 33 4.51 -9.60 6.93
N SER A 34 4.79 -10.37 5.89
CA SER A 34 6.00 -10.20 5.07
C SER A 34 6.01 -8.85 4.33
N ILE A 35 4.84 -8.33 3.93
CA ILE A 35 4.72 -6.97 3.37
C ILE A 35 5.14 -5.93 4.41
N ILE A 36 4.72 -6.07 5.67
CA ILE A 36 5.11 -5.12 6.74
C ILE A 36 6.62 -5.09 6.93
N HIS A 37 7.25 -6.27 6.98
CA HIS A 37 8.71 -6.36 7.13
C HIS A 37 9.45 -5.74 5.93
N ALA A 38 8.98 -5.99 4.71
CA ALA A 38 9.52 -5.37 3.51
C ALA A 38 9.36 -3.84 3.52
N ILE A 39 8.20 -3.31 3.95
CA ILE A 39 7.94 -1.87 4.09
C ILE A 39 8.92 -1.26 5.09
N ASP A 40 9.09 -1.86 6.26
CA ASP A 40 10.00 -1.35 7.28
C ASP A 40 11.47 -1.36 6.81
N THR A 41 11.85 -2.36 6.01
CA THR A 41 13.18 -2.44 5.42
C THR A 41 13.42 -1.34 4.38
N LEU A 42 12.51 -1.20 3.40
CA LEU A 42 12.64 -0.22 2.33
C LEU A 42 12.53 1.21 2.85
N CYS A 43 11.48 1.49 3.63
CA CYS A 43 11.21 2.83 4.17
C CYS A 43 12.09 3.21 5.37
N GLY A 44 12.95 2.30 5.84
CA GLY A 44 13.99 2.58 6.82
C GLY A 44 15.16 3.38 6.25
N ASP A 45 15.31 3.44 4.91
CA ASP A 45 16.30 4.27 4.27
C ASP A 45 15.84 5.74 4.22
N HIS A 46 16.69 6.62 4.77
CA HIS A 46 16.45 8.06 4.78
C HIS A 46 16.84 8.76 3.46
N HIS A 47 17.35 8.03 2.46
CA HIS A 47 17.81 8.54 1.16
C HIS A 47 17.02 7.96 -0.02
N LEU A 48 15.71 7.77 0.13
CA LEU A 48 14.82 7.39 -0.96
C LEU A 48 14.52 8.59 -1.88
N TYR A 49 15.10 8.57 -3.08
CA TYR A 49 14.79 9.52 -4.15
C TYR A 49 14.28 8.77 -5.37
N VAL A 50 13.37 9.38 -6.13
CA VAL A 50 12.93 8.87 -7.44
C VAL A 50 13.15 9.96 -8.47
N GLY A 51 13.73 9.62 -9.61
CA GLY A 51 13.97 10.59 -10.66
C GLY A 51 14.75 10.02 -11.83
N ASP A 52 14.93 10.85 -12.84
CA ASP A 52 15.72 10.46 -14.02
C ASP A 52 17.15 10.07 -13.61
N ASN A 53 17.62 8.91 -14.08
CA ASN A 53 18.89 8.26 -13.70
C ASN A 53 19.04 7.88 -12.20
N VAL A 54 17.96 7.91 -11.42
CA VAL A 54 17.96 7.36 -10.06
C VAL A 54 17.62 5.86 -10.13
N PRO A 55 18.39 4.97 -9.47
CA PRO A 55 18.10 3.54 -9.48
C PRO A 55 16.71 3.22 -8.90
N VAL A 56 16.11 2.14 -9.41
CA VAL A 56 14.91 1.54 -8.83
C VAL A 56 15.23 1.07 -7.41
N HIS A 57 14.35 1.40 -6.47
CA HIS A 57 14.43 0.89 -5.11
C HIS A 57 13.60 -0.36 -5.00
N GLN A 58 14.22 -1.47 -4.58
CA GLN A 58 13.52 -2.74 -4.43
C GLN A 58 13.99 -3.48 -3.17
N VAL A 59 13.06 -4.18 -2.54
CA VAL A 59 13.36 -5.13 -1.46
C VAL A 59 12.49 -6.37 -1.61
N PHE A 60 13.00 -7.48 -1.12
CA PHE A 60 12.24 -8.73 -1.00
C PHE A 60 11.83 -8.91 0.46
N GLY A 61 10.70 -9.57 0.69
CA GLY A 61 10.28 -9.99 2.02
C GLY A 61 11.08 -11.21 2.51
N ASP A 62 10.47 -11.96 3.41
CA ASP A 62 11.15 -13.07 4.08
C ASP A 62 11.48 -14.23 3.10
N PRO A 63 12.55 -15.02 3.36
CA PRO A 63 12.92 -16.13 2.49
C PRO A 63 11.79 -17.14 2.29
N GLY A 64 11.41 -17.37 1.04
CA GLY A 64 10.33 -18.28 0.65
C GLY A 64 8.96 -17.62 0.51
N GLU A 65 8.83 -16.34 0.89
CA GLU A 65 7.64 -15.54 0.63
C GLU A 65 7.73 -14.88 -0.76
N PRO A 66 6.60 -14.70 -1.47
CA PRO A 66 6.57 -14.07 -2.78
C PRO A 66 6.70 -12.54 -2.72
N THR A 67 6.89 -11.98 -1.53
CA THR A 67 6.82 -10.55 -1.30
C THR A 67 7.97 -9.79 -1.96
N GLN A 68 7.64 -8.79 -2.76
CA GLN A 68 8.57 -7.81 -3.30
C GLN A 68 7.91 -6.43 -3.32
N LEU A 69 8.68 -5.41 -2.92
CA LEU A 69 8.29 -4.01 -3.04
C LEU A 69 9.22 -3.33 -4.04
N GLU A 70 8.66 -2.42 -4.84
CA GLU A 70 9.41 -1.64 -5.81
C GLU A 70 8.92 -0.18 -5.84
N ILE A 71 9.87 0.76 -5.96
CA ILE A 71 9.62 2.14 -6.31
C ILE A 71 10.51 2.51 -7.49
N SER A 72 9.89 2.97 -8.57
CA SER A 72 10.56 3.44 -9.78
C SER A 72 9.90 4.72 -10.31
N GLY A 73 10.55 5.42 -11.22
CA GLY A 73 9.99 6.64 -11.82
C GLY A 73 11.04 7.55 -12.43
N ASP A 74 10.60 8.50 -13.25
CA ASP A 74 11.42 9.42 -14.05
C ASP A 74 11.22 10.90 -13.64
N CYS A 75 10.88 11.13 -12.37
CA CYS A 75 10.64 12.46 -11.83
C CYS A 75 11.77 13.46 -12.13
N SER A 76 11.40 14.67 -12.55
CA SER A 76 12.31 15.76 -12.84
C SER A 76 11.77 17.09 -12.27
N PRO A 77 12.41 17.66 -11.23
CA PRO A 77 13.61 17.16 -10.55
C PRO A 77 13.34 15.86 -9.77
N ALA A 78 14.41 15.16 -9.36
CA ALA A 78 14.28 13.97 -8.52
C ALA A 78 13.54 14.32 -7.21
N GLU A 79 12.55 13.52 -6.86
CA GLU A 79 11.69 13.72 -5.71
C GLU A 79 12.16 12.87 -4.53
N TYR A 80 12.30 13.51 -3.38
CA TYR A 80 12.55 12.82 -2.11
C TYR A 80 11.27 12.18 -1.58
N ILE A 81 11.39 10.97 -1.03
CA ILE A 81 10.32 10.26 -0.36
C ILE A 81 10.64 10.21 1.15
N PRO A 82 9.91 10.97 1.98
CA PRO A 82 10.05 10.86 3.43
C PRO A 82 9.61 9.47 3.95
N PRO A 83 10.26 8.92 4.98
CA PRO A 83 9.94 7.60 5.53
C PRO A 83 8.46 7.39 5.90
N ASP A 84 7.80 8.40 6.50
CA ASP A 84 6.39 8.32 6.87
C ASP A 84 5.47 8.26 5.65
N ILE A 85 5.84 8.98 4.58
CA ILE A 85 5.14 8.96 3.30
C ILE A 85 5.32 7.59 2.64
N CYS A 86 6.54 7.04 2.66
CA CYS A 86 6.85 5.72 2.14
C CYS A 86 5.97 4.64 2.78
N LYS A 87 5.93 4.59 4.12
CA LYS A 87 5.11 3.62 4.84
C LYS A 87 3.63 3.78 4.52
N ARG A 88 3.13 5.02 4.57
CA ARG A 88 1.71 5.30 4.32
C ARG A 88 1.27 4.86 2.92
N GLN A 89 2.05 5.19 1.89
CA GLN A 89 1.70 4.85 0.51
C GLN A 89 1.71 3.33 0.27
N PHE A 90 2.71 2.60 0.80
CA PHE A 90 2.69 1.14 0.69
C PHE A 90 1.56 0.50 1.48
N TYR A 91 1.20 1.01 2.67
CA TYR A 91 0.02 0.52 3.39
C TYR A 91 -1.26 0.79 2.61
N GLU A 92 -1.40 1.94 1.96
CA GLU A 92 -2.54 2.23 1.08
C GLU A 92 -2.65 1.21 -0.06
N ILE A 93 -1.54 0.92 -0.76
CA ILE A 93 -1.51 -0.11 -1.82
C ILE A 93 -1.89 -1.47 -1.24
N CYS A 94 -1.28 -1.88 -0.13
CA CYS A 94 -1.51 -3.19 0.47
C CYS A 94 -2.97 -3.37 0.90
N VAL A 95 -3.56 -2.37 1.58
CA VAL A 95 -4.94 -2.42 2.04
C VAL A 95 -5.92 -2.41 0.86
N GLY A 96 -5.68 -1.57 -0.14
CA GLY A 96 -6.52 -1.43 -1.34
C GLY A 96 -6.29 -2.52 -2.40
N GLY A 97 -5.20 -3.28 -2.29
CA GLY A 97 -4.81 -4.35 -3.20
C GLY A 97 -5.67 -5.59 -3.07
N ASN A 98 -5.27 -6.65 -3.78
CA ASN A 98 -5.97 -7.93 -3.78
C ASN A 98 -5.94 -8.63 -2.40
N GLU A 99 -6.47 -9.85 -2.30
CA GLU A 99 -6.53 -10.61 -1.06
C GLU A 99 -5.15 -10.84 -0.40
N HIS A 100 -4.07 -10.82 -1.17
CA HIS A 100 -2.69 -10.96 -0.69
C HIS A 100 -1.99 -9.63 -0.44
N GLY A 101 -2.64 -8.50 -0.74
CA GLY A 101 -2.07 -7.16 -0.63
C GLY A 101 -1.26 -6.71 -1.84
N SER A 102 -1.28 -7.48 -2.94
CA SER A 102 -0.63 -7.08 -4.18
C SER A 102 -1.40 -5.92 -4.83
N GLY A 103 -0.67 -4.96 -5.38
CA GLY A 103 -1.24 -3.78 -6.00
C GLY A 103 -0.19 -2.85 -6.60
N VAL A 104 -0.67 -1.89 -7.38
CA VAL A 104 0.15 -0.85 -8.01
C VAL A 104 -0.51 0.50 -7.80
N ALA A 105 0.27 1.52 -7.48
CA ALA A 105 -0.19 2.91 -7.46
C ALA A 105 0.85 3.85 -8.06
N ASN A 106 0.39 5.02 -8.49
CA ASN A 106 1.26 6.07 -9.00
C ASN A 106 1.23 7.28 -8.05
N TYR A 107 2.41 7.77 -7.71
CA TYR A 107 2.62 8.88 -6.77
C TYR A 107 3.57 9.93 -7.35
N GLY A 108 3.89 10.92 -6.54
CA GLY A 108 4.70 12.08 -6.90
C GLY A 108 3.96 13.40 -6.70
N TRP A 109 4.71 14.48 -6.52
CA TRP A 109 4.16 15.81 -6.23
C TRP A 109 3.39 16.39 -7.42
N HIS A 110 3.88 16.14 -8.64
CA HIS A 110 3.40 16.79 -9.85
C HIS A 110 1.99 16.30 -10.28
N GLU A 111 1.34 17.06 -11.18
CA GLU A 111 0.03 16.69 -11.77
C GLU A 111 0.12 15.35 -12.51
N VAL A 112 1.26 15.13 -13.17
CA VAL A 112 1.64 13.82 -13.68
C VAL A 112 2.37 13.08 -12.56
N LYS A 113 1.76 12.00 -12.06
CA LYS A 113 2.39 11.09 -11.11
C LYS A 113 3.56 10.40 -11.80
N CYS A 114 4.78 10.78 -11.42
CA CYS A 114 6.04 10.32 -12.03
C CYS A 114 6.66 9.11 -11.32
N GLN A 115 6.10 8.69 -10.18
CA GLN A 115 6.55 7.54 -9.42
C GLN A 115 5.56 6.39 -9.59
N THR A 116 6.05 5.18 -9.83
CA THR A 116 5.27 3.94 -9.83
C THR A 116 5.73 3.07 -8.66
N TRP A 117 4.76 2.61 -7.88
CA TRP A 117 4.96 1.86 -6.65
C TRP A 117 4.23 0.54 -6.74
N ILE A 118 4.93 -0.55 -6.43
CA ILE A 118 4.43 -1.91 -6.64
C ILE A 118 4.57 -2.70 -5.34
N VAL A 119 3.49 -3.37 -4.96
CA VAL A 119 3.49 -4.47 -3.99
C VAL A 119 3.19 -5.75 -4.76
N MET A 120 4.13 -6.67 -4.81
CA MET A 120 3.91 -8.03 -5.30
C MET A 120 3.92 -8.97 -4.11
N ASN A 121 2.85 -9.74 -3.93
CA ASN A 121 2.75 -10.74 -2.87
C ASN A 121 1.89 -11.95 -3.27
N ASP A 122 1.63 -12.10 -4.57
CA ASP A 122 0.91 -13.27 -5.06
C ASP A 122 1.88 -14.44 -5.20
N PRO A 123 1.50 -15.65 -4.74
CA PRO A 123 2.30 -16.83 -5.01
C PRO A 123 2.50 -16.96 -6.51
N THR A 124 3.75 -17.12 -6.96
CA THR A 124 3.98 -17.56 -8.33
C THR A 124 3.17 -18.84 -8.54
N PRO A 125 2.36 -18.95 -9.63
CA PRO A 125 1.70 -20.20 -9.94
C PRO A 125 2.74 -21.32 -9.90
N PRO A 126 2.44 -22.49 -9.31
CA PRO A 126 3.40 -23.59 -9.32
C PRO A 126 3.84 -23.80 -10.76
N LEU A 127 5.16 -23.80 -10.97
CA LEU A 127 5.75 -24.05 -12.29
C LEU A 127 5.02 -25.26 -12.91
N PRO A 128 4.54 -25.18 -14.17
CA PRO A 128 3.93 -26.34 -14.80
C PRO A 128 4.93 -27.48 -14.72
N THR A 129 4.55 -28.53 -13.97
CA THR A 129 5.40 -29.69 -13.75
C THR A 129 5.83 -30.20 -15.13
N ALA A 130 7.13 -30.25 -15.38
CA ALA A 130 7.69 -30.76 -16.63
C ALA A 130 7.07 -32.14 -16.91
N GLY A 131 6.13 -32.20 -17.84
CA GLY A 131 5.26 -33.37 -18.00
C GLY A 131 3.88 -33.08 -18.62
N MET A 132 3.41 -31.83 -18.63
CA MET A 132 2.25 -31.48 -19.45
C MET A 132 2.67 -31.23 -20.91
N PRO A 133 2.02 -31.87 -21.90
CA PRO A 133 2.29 -31.58 -23.31
C PRO A 133 1.84 -30.14 -23.61
N GLY A 134 2.80 -29.24 -23.87
CA GLY A 134 2.53 -27.86 -24.28
C GLY A 134 3.48 -26.77 -23.75
N ALA A 135 4.48 -27.09 -22.93
CA ALA A 135 5.46 -26.08 -22.48
C ALA A 135 6.31 -25.57 -23.66
N PRO A 136 6.42 -24.24 -23.89
CA PRO A 136 7.29 -23.68 -24.93
C PRO A 136 8.77 -23.89 -24.57
N PRO A 137 9.67 -24.01 -25.56
CA PRO A 137 11.10 -24.15 -25.31
C PRO A 137 11.67 -22.84 -24.74
N GLY A 138 12.51 -22.99 -23.69
CA GLY A 138 13.35 -21.92 -23.16
C GLY A 138 14.63 -21.71 -23.95
#